data_AF-T1AD15-F1
#
_entry.id   AF-T1AD15-F1
#
_cell.length_a   1.000
_cell.length_b   1.000
_cell.length_c   1.000
_cell.angle_alpha   90.00
_cell.angle_beta   90.00
_cell.angle_gamma   90.00
#
_symmetry.space_group_name_H-M   'P 1'
#
loop_
_entity.id
_entity.type
_entity.pdbx_description
1 polymer ?
#
loop_
_entity_poly.entity_id
_entity_poly.type
_entity_poly.pdbx_seq_one_letter_code
_entity_poly.pdbx_strand_id
1 'polypeptide(L)' 'PVAGALAPSELAEWILADRLPVRFQLQLHKVLWGGEAGR' A
#
# COMPACT_ATOMS: atom_id res chain seq x y z
N PRO A 1 8.96 -1.91 0.78
CA PRO A 1 7.61 -2.12 0.18
C PRO A 1 7.06 -3.49 0.61
N VAL A 2 5.80 -3.56 1.05
CA VAL A 2 5.17 -4.79 1.59
C VAL A 2 4.12 -5.39 0.62
N ALA A 3 4.20 -5.01 -0.66
CA ALA A 3 3.25 -5.44 -1.68
C ALA A 3 3.21 -6.98 -1.80
N GLY A 4 2.02 -7.56 -1.71
CA GLY A 4 1.80 -9.02 -1.81
C GLY A 4 1.95 -9.80 -0.50
N ALA A 5 2.44 -9.18 0.57
CA ALA A 5 2.57 -9.82 1.89
C ALA A 5 1.49 -9.36 2.90
N LEU A 6 0.94 -8.16 2.72
CA LEU A 6 -0.10 -7.58 3.56
C LEU A 6 -1.13 -6.85 2.69
N ALA A 7 -2.42 -7.00 3.00
CA ALA A 7 -3.46 -6.24 2.32
C ALA A 7 -3.30 -4.74 2.67
N PRO A 8 -3.32 -3.81 1.69
CA PRO A 8 -3.10 -2.41 1.99
C PRO A 8 -4.17 -1.79 2.90
N SER A 9 -5.38 -2.34 2.89
CA SER A 9 -6.47 -1.95 3.79
C SER A 9 -6.14 -2.24 5.25
N GLU A 10 -5.55 -3.41 5.53
CA GLU A 10 -5.18 -3.83 6.88
C GLU A 10 -4.11 -2.90 7.47
N LEU A 11 -3.09 -2.55 6.68
CA LEU A 11 -2.09 -1.57 7.09
C LEU A 11 -2.69 -0.18 7.33
N ALA A 12 -3.60 0.26 6.46
CA ALA A 12 -4.27 1.55 6.62
C ALA A 12 -5.13 1.60 7.88
N GLU A 13 -5.80 0.50 8.23
CA GLU A 13 -6.61 0.39 9.44
C GLU A 13 -5.76 0.57 10.70
N TRP A 14 -4.59 -0.07 10.79
CA TRP A 14 -3.69 0.12 11.93
C TRP A 14 -3.18 1.56 12.05
N ILE A 15 -2.82 2.19 10.92
CA ILE A 15 -2.36 3.60 10.92
C ILE A 15 -3.45 4.52 11.48
N LEU A 16 -4.70 4.31 11.09
CA LEU A 16 -5.84 5.11 11.54
C LEU A 16 -6.18 4.82 13.01
N ALA A 17 -6.22 3.55 13.41
CA ALA A 17 -6.55 3.13 14.78
C ALA A 17 -5.56 3.69 15.80
N ASP A 18 -4.26 3.58 15.51
CA ASP A 18 -3.19 3.98 16.42
C ASP A 18 -2.75 5.44 16.22
N ARG A 19 -3.35 6.16 15.26
CA ARG A 19 -3.00 7.55 14.87
C ARG A 19 -1.50 7.73 14.63
N LEU A 20 -0.90 6.79 13.91
CA LEU A 20 0.53 6.79 13.68
C LEU A 20 0.94 8.01 12.83
N PRO A 21 2.01 8.74 13.19
CA PRO A 21 2.47 9.92 12.46
C PRO A 21 3.29 9.51 11.22
N VAL A 22 2.69 8.71 10.34
CA VAL A 22 3.32 8.13 9.16
C VAL A 22 2.54 8.49 7.91
N ARG A 23 3.21 8.44 6.75
CA ARG A 23 2.59 8.63 5.44
C ARG A 23 2.31 7.27 4.82
N PHE A 24 1.04 6.98 4.58
CA PHE A 24 0.64 5.81 3.80
C PHE A 24 0.80 6.08 2.30
N GLN A 25 1.42 5.16 1.58
CA GLN A 25 1.62 5.27 0.13
C GLN A 25 1.41 3.93 -0.56
N LEU A 26 0.52 3.93 -1.55
CA LEU A 26 0.26 2.77 -2.42
C LEU A 26 1.18 2.80 -3.65
N GLN A 27 1.65 1.62 -4.05
CA GLN A 27 2.30 1.43 -5.36
C GLN A 27 1.22 1.31 -6.44
N LEU A 28 0.59 2.43 -6.81
CA LEU A 28 -0.54 2.45 -7.75
C LEU A 28 -0.23 1.74 -9.06
N HIS A 29 1.02 1.80 -9.55
CA HIS A 29 1.36 1.13 -10.80
C HIS A 29 1.19 -0.39 -10.74
N LYS A 30 1.48 -1.02 -9.60
CA LYS A 30 1.26 -2.46 -9.42
C LYS A 30 -0.22 -2.82 -9.33
N VAL A 31 -1.03 -1.89 -8.82
CA VAL A 31 -2.49 -2.07 -8.70
C VAL A 31 -3.18 -1.89 -10.05
N LEU A 32 -2.76 -0.89 -10.82
CA LEU A 32 -3.42 -0.50 -12.08
C LEU A 32 -2.94 -1.32 -13.29
N TRP A 33 -1.64 -1.63 -13.38
CA TRP A 33 -1.04 -2.25 -14.56
C TRP A 33 -0.42 -3.63 -14.28
N GLY A 34 -0.63 -4.17 -13.08
CA GLY A 34 0.09 -5.37 -12.65
C GLY A 34 1.60 -5.10 -12.52
N GLY A 35 2.40 -6.13 -12.28
CA GLY A 35 3.86 -6.00 -12.12
C GLY A 35 4.63 -5.61 -13.39
N GLU A 36 3.94 -5.15 -14.43
CA GLU A 36 4.55 -4.72 -15.68
C GLU A 36 5.22 -3.35 -15.52
N ALA A 37 6.41 -3.22 -16.09
CA ALA A 37 7.06 -1.91 -16.20
C ALA A 37 6.24 -1.06 -17.19
N GLY A 38 5.98 0.21 -16.82
CA GLY A 38 5.32 1.15 -17.72
C GLY A 38 6.04 1.20 -19.07
N ARG A 39 5.29 0.99 -20.16
CA ARG A 39 5.79 1.15 -21.53
C ARG A 39 6.01 2.62 -21.89
#